data_AF-A0A0G1X241-F1
#
_entry.id   AF-A0A0G1X241-F1
#
_cell.length_a   1.000
_cell.length_b   1.000
_cell.length_c   1.000
_cell.angle_alpha   90.00
_cell.angle_beta   90.00
_cell.angle_gamma   90.00
#
_symmetry.space_group_name_H-M   'P 1'
#
loop_
_entity.id
_entity.type
_entity.pdbx_description
1 polymer ?
#
loop_
_entity_poly.entity_id
_entity_poly.type
_entity_poly.pdbx_seq_one_letter_code
_entity_poly.pdbx_strand_id
1 'polypeptide(L)'
;MSLIAIEGGEGAGKSALVKALSMEFTGYPITFVQEPGTTALGREVRNLLMDREMSLGAEFFLFLAARAQLAEEIMVPALKKGRHVVCDRYCASTFAYQIVGRGRRDLTETFLRAQELFPMPDRYIYLVVDPSIGLTRKEGSHQALNRFDQESLDFHRRIGDGYDEFFAH
;
A
#
# COMPACT_ATOMS: atom_id res chain seq x y z
N MET A 1 21.32 3.07 -2.62
CA MET A 1 20.01 2.82 -3.25
C MET A 1 18.93 3.03 -2.23
N SER A 2 17.73 3.36 -2.67
CA SER A 2 16.64 3.69 -1.76
C SER A 2 15.35 3.00 -2.16
N LEU A 3 14.62 2.52 -1.16
CA LEU A 3 13.21 2.14 -1.24
C LEU A 3 12.35 3.33 -0.82
N ILE A 4 11.45 3.76 -1.70
CA ILE A 4 10.54 4.88 -1.47
C ILE A 4 9.11 4.35 -1.57
N ALA A 5 8.31 4.54 -0.52
CA ALA A 5 6.90 4.15 -0.53
C ALA A 5 6.00 5.38 -0.76
N ILE A 6 5.04 5.27 -1.66
CA ILE A 6 4.01 6.29 -1.91
C ILE A 6 2.72 5.85 -1.22
N GLU A 7 2.24 6.65 -0.29
CA GLU A 7 1.18 6.31 0.66
C GLU A 7 0.05 7.36 0.64
N GLY A 8 -1.13 7.02 1.19
CA GLY A 8 -2.33 7.86 1.08
C GLY A 8 -3.63 7.07 1.04
N GLY A 9 -4.74 7.71 1.41
CA GLY A 9 -6.09 7.15 1.31
C GLY A 9 -6.58 6.96 -0.13
N GLU A 10 -7.82 6.48 -0.30
CA GLU A 10 -8.44 6.36 -1.62
C GLU A 10 -8.56 7.72 -2.33
N GLY A 11 -8.37 7.72 -3.65
CA GLY A 11 -8.45 8.96 -4.45
C GLY A 11 -7.37 10.01 -4.17
N ALA A 12 -6.35 9.70 -3.35
CA ALA A 12 -5.26 10.62 -3.04
C ALA A 12 -4.33 10.92 -4.25
N GLY A 13 -4.41 10.12 -5.32
CA GLY A 13 -3.62 10.32 -6.54
C GLY A 13 -2.30 9.53 -6.61
N LYS A 14 -2.08 8.57 -5.70
CA LYS A 14 -0.85 7.75 -5.62
C LYS A 14 -0.47 7.11 -6.95
N SER A 15 -1.36 6.31 -7.55
CA SER A 15 -1.07 5.61 -8.80
C SER A 15 -0.86 6.56 -9.98
N ALA A 16 -1.53 7.73 -9.98
CA ALA A 16 -1.28 8.77 -10.98
C ALA A 16 0.12 9.38 -10.82
N LEU A 17 0.54 9.66 -9.58
CA LEU A 17 1.88 10.14 -9.27
C LEU A 17 2.94 9.08 -9.64
N VAL A 18 2.76 7.83 -9.26
CA VAL A 18 3.68 6.72 -9.60
C VAL A 18 3.83 6.61 -11.12
N LYS A 19 2.72 6.66 -11.86
CA LYS A 19 2.75 6.65 -13.33
C LYS A 19 3.52 7.84 -13.88
N ALA A 20 3.26 9.06 -13.39
CA ALA A 20 3.99 10.26 -13.81
C ALA A 20 5.51 10.13 -13.56
N LEU A 21 5.89 9.71 -12.35
CA LEU A 21 7.29 9.46 -11.99
C LEU A 21 7.94 8.40 -12.88
N SER A 22 7.21 7.32 -13.22
CA SER A 22 7.75 6.26 -14.08
C SER A 22 8.06 6.72 -15.50
N MET A 23 7.29 7.70 -16.01
CA MET A 23 7.53 8.30 -17.32
C MET A 23 8.67 9.31 -17.26
N GLU A 24 8.68 10.18 -16.25
CA GLU A 24 9.69 11.23 -16.09
C GLU A 24 11.10 10.64 -15.87
N PHE A 25 11.20 9.63 -15.02
CA PHE A 25 12.48 8.98 -14.69
C PHE A 25 12.77 7.77 -15.57
N THR A 26 12.27 7.76 -16.81
CA THR A 26 12.64 6.73 -17.79
C THR A 26 14.15 6.73 -18.02
N GLY A 27 14.78 5.55 -17.99
CA GLY A 27 16.23 5.40 -18.17
C GLY A 27 17.05 5.53 -16.88
N TYR A 28 16.46 5.97 -15.78
CA TYR A 28 17.12 5.91 -14.47
C TYR A 28 17.07 4.49 -13.89
N PRO A 29 18.01 4.11 -13.00
CA PRO A 29 18.04 2.80 -12.36
C PRO A 29 16.97 2.71 -11.25
N ILE A 30 15.69 2.80 -11.63
CA ILE A 30 14.54 2.75 -10.73
C ILE A 30 13.64 1.58 -11.14
N THR A 31 13.12 0.85 -10.16
CA THR A 31 12.11 -0.19 -10.33
C THR A 31 10.82 0.27 -9.68
N PHE A 32 9.76 0.47 -10.47
CA PHE A 32 8.45 0.83 -9.96
C PHE A 32 7.63 -0.44 -9.70
N VAL A 33 7.04 -0.54 -8.51
CA VAL A 33 6.23 -1.66 -8.07
C VAL A 33 4.99 -1.18 -7.32
N GLN A 34 4.04 -2.07 -7.07
CA GLN A 34 2.79 -1.82 -6.36
C GLN A 34 2.49 -3.00 -5.44
N GLU A 35 2.01 -2.68 -4.24
CA GLU A 35 1.54 -3.67 -3.28
C GLU A 35 0.05 -3.50 -2.94
N PRO A 36 -0.74 -4.60 -2.97
CA PRO A 36 -0.48 -5.87 -3.64
C PRO A 36 -0.65 -5.71 -5.16
N GLY A 37 0.17 -6.39 -5.97
CA GLY A 37 -0.14 -6.54 -7.41
C GLY A 37 1.01 -6.68 -8.41
N THR A 38 2.28 -6.43 -8.08
CA THR A 38 3.34 -6.52 -9.11
C THR A 38 3.73 -7.95 -9.49
N THR A 39 3.86 -8.86 -8.52
CA THR A 39 4.23 -10.27 -8.77
C THR A 39 3.02 -11.11 -9.23
N ALA A 40 3.25 -12.30 -9.79
CA ALA A 40 2.17 -13.18 -10.23
C ALA A 40 1.24 -13.55 -9.06
N LEU A 41 1.80 -14.06 -7.96
CA LEU A 41 1.06 -14.32 -6.72
C LEU A 41 0.45 -13.02 -6.15
N GLY A 42 1.17 -11.90 -6.20
CA GLY A 42 0.68 -10.61 -5.74
C GLY A 42 -0.59 -10.15 -6.48
N ARG A 43 -0.71 -10.45 -7.78
CA ARG A 43 -1.94 -10.19 -8.56
C ARG A 43 -3.09 -11.07 -8.13
N GLU A 44 -2.85 -12.36 -7.92
CA GLU A 44 -3.89 -13.29 -7.44
C GLU A 44 -4.40 -12.86 -6.06
N VAL A 45 -3.48 -12.55 -5.15
CA VAL A 45 -3.81 -12.03 -3.81
C VAL A 45 -4.56 -10.72 -3.89
N ARG A 46 -4.15 -9.79 -4.77
CA ARG A 46 -4.88 -8.54 -5.00
C ARG A 46 -6.33 -8.82 -5.42
N ASN A 47 -6.56 -9.72 -6.35
CA ASN A 47 -7.92 -10.05 -6.80
C ASN A 47 -8.78 -10.60 -5.65
N LEU A 48 -8.22 -11.47 -4.80
CA LEU A 48 -8.91 -11.93 -3.60
C LEU A 48 -9.25 -10.76 -2.66
N LEU A 49 -8.29 -9.86 -2.43
CA LEU A 49 -8.44 -8.72 -1.55
C LEU A 49 -9.40 -7.65 -2.07
N MET A 50 -9.64 -7.53 -3.37
CA MET A 50 -10.52 -6.49 -3.93
C MET A 50 -11.98 -6.94 -4.04
N ASP A 51 -12.21 -8.24 -4.27
CA ASP A 51 -13.51 -8.74 -4.72
C ASP A 51 -14.15 -9.79 -3.79
N ARG A 52 -13.41 -10.32 -2.80
CA ARG A 52 -13.93 -11.39 -1.93
C ARG A 52 -14.05 -10.98 -0.48
N GLU A 53 -15.19 -11.32 0.12
CA GLU A 53 -15.38 -11.29 1.56
C GLU A 53 -14.51 -12.34 2.24
N MET A 54 -13.87 -11.94 3.34
CA MET A 54 -12.97 -12.78 4.13
C MET A 54 -12.87 -12.28 5.57
N SER A 55 -12.33 -13.11 6.46
CA SER A 55 -12.04 -12.65 7.82
C SER A 55 -10.94 -11.57 7.79
N LEU A 56 -11.02 -10.62 8.71
CA LEU A 56 -10.03 -9.54 8.80
C LEU A 56 -8.61 -10.05 9.10
N GLY A 57 -8.49 -11.25 9.70
CA GLY A 57 -7.20 -11.92 9.89
C GLY A 57 -6.64 -12.41 8.56
N ALA A 58 -7.47 -13.07 7.73
CA ALA A 58 -7.07 -13.50 6.40
C ALA A 58 -6.66 -12.31 5.53
N GLU A 59 -7.42 -11.22 5.56
CA GLU A 59 -7.09 -9.97 4.85
C GLU A 59 -5.69 -9.45 5.23
N PHE A 60 -5.41 -9.36 6.53
CA PHE A 60 -4.10 -8.94 7.03
C PHE A 60 -2.97 -9.86 6.55
N PHE A 61 -3.11 -11.18 6.71
CA PHE A 61 -2.08 -12.13 6.31
C PHE A 61 -1.88 -12.20 4.80
N LEU A 62 -2.92 -11.96 3.99
CA LEU A 62 -2.79 -11.86 2.54
C LEU A 62 -1.96 -10.65 2.11
N PHE A 63 -2.11 -9.49 2.75
CA PHE A 63 -1.21 -8.36 2.51
C PHE A 63 0.25 -8.74 2.83
N LEU A 64 0.49 -9.40 3.96
CA LEU A 64 1.85 -9.86 4.31
C LEU A 64 2.40 -10.90 3.33
N ALA A 65 1.57 -11.83 2.85
CA ALA A 65 1.97 -12.83 1.86
C ALA A 65 2.35 -12.17 0.51
N ALA A 66 1.56 -11.21 0.04
CA ALA A 66 1.88 -10.44 -1.16
C ALA A 66 3.17 -9.63 -1.01
N ARG A 67 3.40 -9.03 0.17
CA ARG A 67 4.64 -8.30 0.49
C ARG A 67 5.86 -9.20 0.48
N ALA A 68 5.77 -10.37 1.13
CA ALA A 68 6.87 -11.33 1.17
C ALA A 68 7.31 -11.72 -0.24
N GLN A 69 6.36 -12.08 -1.11
CA GLN A 69 6.66 -12.40 -2.50
C GLN A 69 7.32 -11.23 -3.23
N LEU A 70 6.76 -10.02 -3.09
CA LEU A 70 7.30 -8.82 -3.75
C LEU A 70 8.73 -8.48 -3.28
N ALA A 71 8.98 -8.64 -1.99
CA ALA A 71 10.28 -8.39 -1.39
C ALA A 71 11.35 -9.33 -1.94
N GLU A 72 11.09 -10.64 -1.94
CA GLU A 72 12.03 -11.66 -2.39
C GLU A 72 12.24 -11.66 -3.90
N GLU A 73 11.16 -11.56 -4.67
CA GLU A 73 11.19 -11.67 -6.13
C GLU A 73 11.77 -10.42 -6.80
N ILE A 74 11.48 -9.23 -6.26
CA ILE A 74 11.76 -7.96 -6.95
C ILE A 74 12.57 -6.99 -6.10
N MET A 75 12.11 -6.63 -4.90
CA MET A 75 12.71 -5.50 -4.16
C MET A 75 14.16 -5.78 -3.74
N VAL A 76 14.41 -6.91 -3.06
CA VAL A 76 15.74 -7.29 -2.59
C VAL A 76 16.72 -7.45 -3.77
N PRO A 77 16.39 -8.17 -4.87
CA PRO A 77 17.25 -8.22 -6.05
C PRO A 77 17.51 -6.86 -6.69
N ALA A 78 16.51 -5.98 -6.80
CA ALA A 78 16.67 -4.66 -7.39
C ALA A 78 17.62 -3.77 -6.58
N LEU A 79 17.42 -3.72 -5.25
CA LEU A 79 18.27 -2.96 -4.33
C LEU A 79 19.71 -3.46 -4.36
N LYS A 80 19.94 -4.79 -4.34
CA LYS A 80 21.27 -5.39 -4.46
C LYS A 80 21.97 -5.08 -5.78
N LYS A 81 21.22 -4.88 -6.86
CA LYS A 81 21.74 -4.49 -8.19
C LYS A 81 22.01 -3.00 -8.33
N GLY A 82 21.93 -2.22 -7.26
CA GLY A 82 22.16 -0.78 -7.37
C GLY A 82 21.00 -0.03 -8.04
N ARG A 83 19.76 -0.51 -7.88
CA ARG A 83 18.55 0.20 -8.34
C ARG A 83 17.76 0.75 -7.17
N HIS A 84 17.15 1.92 -7.34
CA HIS A 84 16.11 2.40 -6.44
C HIS A 84 14.80 1.63 -6.66
N VAL A 85 13.94 1.58 -5.65
CA VAL A 85 12.61 0.99 -5.75
C VAL A 85 11.59 2.03 -5.32
N VAL A 86 10.56 2.25 -6.14
CA VAL A 86 9.41 3.10 -5.79
C VAL A 86 8.18 2.20 -5.73
N CYS A 87 7.53 2.15 -4.57
CA CYS A 87 6.40 1.27 -4.30
C CYS A 87 5.11 2.08 -4.12
N ASP A 88 4.09 1.83 -4.94
CA ASP A 88 2.73 2.31 -4.71
C ASP A 88 2.10 1.46 -3.59
N ARG A 89 2.00 2.05 -2.39
CA ARG A 89 1.62 1.45 -1.10
C ARG A 89 2.62 0.41 -0.58
N TYR A 90 2.80 0.39 0.74
CA TYR A 90 3.64 -0.59 1.44
C TYR A 90 3.15 -0.80 2.89
N CYS A 91 4.06 -0.93 3.86
CA CYS A 91 3.74 -1.25 5.25
C CYS A 91 2.88 -0.20 5.96
N ALA A 92 3.02 1.09 5.65
CA ALA A 92 2.17 2.13 6.23
C ALA A 92 0.69 1.95 5.82
N SER A 93 0.42 1.53 4.57
CA SER A 93 -0.94 1.13 4.15
C SER A 93 -1.49 -0.01 5.02
N THR A 94 -0.71 -1.06 5.31
CA THR A 94 -1.18 -2.17 6.17
C THR A 94 -1.49 -1.69 7.58
N PHE A 95 -0.67 -0.81 8.15
CA PHE A 95 -0.95 -0.25 9.47
C PHE A 95 -2.24 0.58 9.45
N ALA A 96 -2.33 1.55 8.53
CA ALA A 96 -3.45 2.47 8.44
C ALA A 96 -4.78 1.74 8.17
N TYR A 97 -4.79 0.79 7.25
CA TYR A 97 -6.02 0.07 6.90
C TYR A 97 -6.34 -1.05 7.88
N GLN A 98 -5.37 -1.90 8.25
CA GLN A 98 -5.68 -3.12 9.02
C GLN A 98 -5.66 -2.86 10.51
N ILE A 99 -4.60 -2.23 11.03
CA ILE A 99 -4.45 -2.03 12.47
C ILE A 99 -5.42 -0.97 12.96
N VAL A 100 -5.53 0.15 12.23
CA VAL A 100 -6.38 1.28 12.63
C VAL A 100 -7.75 1.25 11.96
N GLY A 101 -7.82 1.26 10.64
CA GLY A 101 -9.08 1.32 9.88
C GLY A 101 -10.06 0.19 10.22
N ARG A 102 -9.57 -1.06 10.18
CA ARG A 102 -10.29 -2.28 10.58
C ARG A 102 -10.31 -2.51 12.10
N GLY A 103 -9.62 -1.69 12.89
CA GLY A 103 -9.56 -1.81 14.34
C GLY A 103 -8.84 -3.06 14.85
N ARG A 104 -7.97 -3.70 14.05
CA ARG A 104 -7.21 -4.90 14.44
C ARG A 104 -5.98 -4.56 15.27
N ARG A 105 -6.18 -3.83 16.36
CA ARG A 105 -5.13 -3.46 17.31
C ARG A 105 -4.48 -4.69 17.94
N ASP A 106 -5.20 -5.80 18.03
CA ASP A 106 -4.70 -7.11 18.46
C ASP A 106 -3.57 -7.67 17.57
N LEU A 107 -3.45 -7.21 16.32
CA LEU A 107 -2.42 -7.64 15.37
C LEU A 107 -1.18 -6.72 15.35
N THR A 108 -1.11 -5.68 16.18
CA THR A 108 -0.02 -4.69 16.13
C THR A 108 1.35 -5.33 16.33
N GLU A 109 1.50 -6.23 17.32
CA GLU A 109 2.78 -6.91 17.56
C GLU A 109 3.19 -7.79 16.38
N THR A 110 2.24 -8.50 15.78
CA THR A 110 2.47 -9.31 14.57
C THR A 110 2.90 -8.44 13.39
N PHE A 111 2.26 -7.27 13.21
CA PHE A 111 2.64 -6.31 12.18
C PHE A 111 4.07 -5.82 12.36
N LEU A 112 4.47 -5.46 13.58
CA LEU A 112 5.81 -4.97 13.88
C LEU A 112 6.87 -6.04 13.60
N ARG A 113 6.65 -7.27 14.08
CA ARG A 113 7.54 -8.41 13.81
C ARG A 113 7.67 -8.72 12.32
N ALA A 114 6.58 -8.60 11.56
CA ALA A 114 6.61 -8.83 10.12
C ALA A 114 7.48 -7.81 9.37
N GLN A 115 7.63 -6.57 9.88
CA GLN A 115 8.47 -5.56 9.24
C GLN A 115 9.96 -5.92 9.26
N GLU A 116 10.39 -6.71 10.25
CA GLU A 116 11.78 -7.18 10.34
C GLU A 116 12.14 -8.19 9.22
N LEU A 117 11.14 -8.75 8.54
CA LEU A 117 11.32 -9.74 7.48
C LEU A 117 11.52 -9.11 6.09
N PHE A 118 11.19 -7.83 5.91
CA PHE A 118 11.14 -7.18 4.60
C PHE A 118 11.98 -5.89 4.57
N PRO A 119 12.44 -5.44 3.39
CA PRO A 119 13.12 -4.16 3.27
C PRO A 119 12.23 -3.01 3.74
N MET A 120 12.74 -2.20 4.68
CA MET A 120 12.02 -1.00 5.13
C MET A 120 12.25 0.17 4.17
N PRO A 121 11.22 0.96 3.84
CA PRO A 121 11.39 2.17 3.06
C PRO A 121 12.32 3.16 3.74
N ASP A 122 13.28 3.69 2.97
CA ASP A 122 14.12 4.79 3.41
C ASP A 122 13.31 6.09 3.52
N ARG A 123 12.30 6.25 2.66
CA ARG A 123 11.47 7.46 2.59
C ARG A 123 10.02 7.10 2.27
N TYR A 124 9.12 7.92 2.77
CA TYR A 124 7.70 7.88 2.45
C TYR A 124 7.30 9.19 1.78
N ILE A 125 6.45 9.09 0.76
CA ILE A 125 5.71 10.22 0.19
C ILE A 125 4.25 9.97 0.54
N TYR A 126 3.77 10.64 1.59
CA TYR A 126 2.40 10.52 2.06
C TYR A 126 1.52 11.62 1.45
N LEU A 127 0.54 11.22 0.64
CA LEU A 127 -0.43 12.11 0.01
C LEU A 127 -1.65 12.29 0.93
N VAL A 128 -1.67 13.43 1.63
CA VAL A 128 -2.77 13.81 2.53
C VAL A 128 -3.92 14.40 1.73
N VAL A 129 -5.08 13.73 1.77
CA VAL A 129 -6.31 14.18 1.13
C VAL A 129 -7.48 13.86 2.05
N ASP A 130 -8.41 14.80 2.19
CA ASP A 130 -9.65 14.56 2.92
C ASP A 130 -10.39 13.35 2.33
N PRO A 131 -10.80 12.36 3.17
CA PRO A 131 -11.46 11.15 2.69
C PRO A 131 -12.67 11.40 1.79
N SER A 132 -13.48 12.43 2.07
CA SER A 132 -14.66 12.74 1.24
C SER A 132 -14.27 13.17 -0.16
N ILE A 133 -13.23 14.01 -0.29
CA ILE A 133 -12.68 14.43 -1.58
C ILE A 133 -12.10 13.22 -2.33
N GLY A 134 -11.39 12.35 -1.62
CA GLY A 134 -10.81 11.12 -2.17
C GLY A 134 -11.86 10.19 -2.76
N LEU A 135 -12.96 9.96 -2.03
CA LEU A 135 -14.07 9.12 -2.49
C LEU A 135 -14.79 9.73 -3.69
N THR A 136 -15.08 11.03 -3.68
CA THR A 136 -15.68 11.72 -4.85
C THR A 136 -14.82 11.56 -6.11
N ARG A 137 -13.48 11.61 -5.98
CA ARG A 137 -12.57 11.36 -7.13
C ARG A 137 -12.67 9.91 -7.63
N LYS A 138 -12.86 8.94 -6.74
CA LYS A 138 -13.04 7.53 -7.13
C LYS A 138 -14.36 7.31 -7.86
N GLU A 139 -15.45 7.85 -7.35
CA GLU A 139 -16.77 7.80 -8.01
C GLU A 139 -16.73 8.41 -9.42
N GLY A 140 -16.03 9.54 -9.58
CA GLY A 140 -15.85 10.20 -10.87
C GLY A 140 -14.88 9.52 -11.84
N SER A 141 -14.12 8.50 -11.40
CA SER A 141 -13.06 7.88 -12.22
C SER A 141 -13.56 6.84 -13.23
N HIS A 142 -14.86 6.53 -13.25
CA HIS A 142 -15.49 5.47 -14.04
C HIS A 142 -14.89 4.06 -13.84
N GLN A 143 -14.02 3.87 -12.84
CA GLN A 143 -13.51 2.55 -12.47
C GLN A 143 -14.51 1.82 -11.59
N ALA A 144 -14.56 0.50 -11.70
CA ALA A 144 -15.36 -0.32 -10.80
C ALA A 144 -14.85 -0.14 -9.36
N LEU A 145 -15.76 0.18 -8.44
CA LEU A 145 -15.45 0.31 -7.02
C LEU A 145 -15.17 -1.07 -6.43
N ASN A 146 -14.01 -1.24 -5.79
CA ASN A 146 -13.69 -2.46 -5.05
C ASN A 146 -14.27 -2.42 -3.63
N ARG A 147 -14.17 -3.51 -2.87
CA ARG A 147 -14.78 -3.56 -1.53
C ARG A 147 -14.25 -2.49 -0.56
N PHE A 148 -12.99 -2.04 -0.70
CA PHE A 148 -12.46 -0.96 0.15
C PHE A 148 -13.04 0.39 -0.22
N ASP A 149 -13.34 0.64 -1.50
CA ASP A 149 -13.98 1.89 -1.93
C ASP A 149 -15.44 1.99 -1.45
N GLN A 150 -16.07 0.85 -1.13
CA GLN A 150 -17.47 0.76 -0.68
C GLN A 150 -17.63 0.88 0.84
N GLU A 151 -16.54 1.03 1.57
CA GLU A 151 -16.56 1.18 3.01
C GLU A 151 -17.11 2.55 3.45
N SER A 152 -17.53 2.63 4.71
CA SER A 152 -18.06 3.88 5.26
C SER A 152 -17.03 5.02 5.27
N LEU A 153 -17.50 6.27 5.20
CA LEU A 153 -16.64 7.45 5.37
C LEU A 153 -15.83 7.40 6.68
N ASP A 154 -16.42 6.88 7.76
CA ASP A 154 -15.74 6.74 9.05
C ASP A 154 -14.60 5.72 9.02
N PHE A 155 -14.71 4.66 8.21
CA PHE A 155 -13.59 3.76 7.94
C PHE A 155 -12.44 4.50 7.25
N HIS A 156 -12.74 5.34 6.25
CA HIS A 156 -11.71 6.12 5.57
C HIS A 156 -11.09 7.23 6.44
N ARG A 157 -11.85 7.81 7.37
CA ARG A 157 -11.31 8.72 8.39
C ARG A 157 -10.32 8.00 9.30
N ARG A 158 -10.67 6.81 9.80
CA ARG A 158 -9.74 5.99 10.62
C ARG A 158 -8.48 5.58 9.86
N ILE A 159 -8.55 5.39 8.55
CA ILE A 159 -7.34 5.18 7.73
C ILE A 159 -6.44 6.43 7.77
N GLY A 160 -7.02 7.63 7.65
CA GLY A 160 -6.30 8.89 7.84
C GLY A 160 -5.59 8.94 9.19
N ASP A 161 -6.34 8.71 10.27
CA ASP A 161 -5.80 8.66 11.63
C ASP A 161 -4.67 7.63 11.76
N GLY A 162 -4.80 6.49 11.08
CA GLY A 162 -3.78 5.44 11.10
C GLY A 162 -2.50 5.82 10.36
N TYR A 163 -2.58 6.61 9.29
CA TYR A 163 -1.39 7.15 8.66
C TYR A 163 -0.73 8.21 9.54
N ASP A 164 -1.51 9.09 10.16
CA ASP A 164 -0.99 10.11 11.08
C ASP A 164 -0.29 9.46 12.28
N GLU A 165 -0.87 8.39 12.84
CA GLU A 165 -0.26 7.60 13.91
C GLU A 165 1.04 6.91 13.45
N PHE A 166 1.07 6.33 12.25
CA PHE A 166 2.26 5.66 11.72
C PHE A 166 3.44 6.63 11.53
N PHE A 167 3.19 7.86 11.09
CA PHE A 167 4.22 8.87 10.80
C PHE A 167 4.55 9.81 11.96
N ALA A 168 3.86 9.68 13.10
CA ALA A 168 4.16 10.46 14.30
C ALA A 168 5.49 10.05 14.99
N HIS A 169 6.11 8.96 14.56
CA HIS A 169 7.32 8.35 15.11
C HIS A 169 8.36 8.08 14.01
#